data_AF-A0A2S2NSP7-F1
#
_entry.id   AF-A0A2S2NSP7-F1
#
_cell.length_a   1.000
_cell.length_b   1.000
_cell.length_c   1.000
_cell.angle_alpha   90.00
_cell.angle_beta   90.00
_cell.angle_gamma   90.00
#
_symmetry.space_group_name_H-M   'P 1'
#
loop_
_entity.id
_entity.type
_entity.pdbx_description
1 polymer ?
#
loop_
_entity_poly.entity_id
_entity_poly.type
_entity_poly.pdbx_seq_one_letter_code
_entity_poly.pdbx_strand_id
1 'polypeptide(L)'
;MNILPKKRWHVRTKDNIARVRRDEAQAAEEEKKLKMRIQLAEQETKLALLRNKSKQRYDDSADRPKETKSEELTHVNFFQDLEDGNVAHTGVNKEHEQEKKEEKEAYEKKVGYLTYLGQDTDEATGNVQWYNKKPKRLDMCKTDKEIETKVKTFNDPLIVMKKYVETDQKNSEKSKASIKKNDDSLKKKHKKKHKKKEKKKEKVNDKNEKKLILEKLREKRLKREREERFRASQLLARMNGVVPVEVSKPQPKPTIVQKYNSQFNPYLAKQNYPTTNLN
;
A
#
# COMPACT_ATOMS: atom_id res chain seq x y z
N MET A 1 24.57 -25.64 17.24
CA MET A 1 23.22 -26.25 17.31
C MET A 1 22.23 -25.25 17.90
N ASN A 2 21.04 -25.09 17.33
CA ASN A 2 20.00 -24.24 17.91
C ASN A 2 19.16 -25.02 18.94
N ILE A 3 19.29 -24.67 20.22
CA ILE A 3 18.57 -25.30 21.33
C ILE A 3 17.26 -24.59 21.68
N LEU A 4 17.01 -23.41 21.08
CA LEU A 4 15.89 -22.54 21.42
C LEU A 4 14.51 -23.18 21.13
N PRO A 5 14.31 -23.93 20.02
CA PRO A 5 13.05 -24.65 19.77
C PRO A 5 12.68 -25.69 20.83
N LYS A 6 13.67 -26.17 21.61
CA LYS A 6 13.48 -27.17 22.67
C LYS A 6 13.14 -26.52 24.03
N LYS A 7 13.11 -25.20 24.11
CA LYS A 7 12.82 -24.46 25.35
C LYS A 7 11.34 -24.06 25.39
N ARG A 8 10.69 -24.34 26.53
CA ARG A 8 9.26 -24.06 26.75
C ARG A 8 8.92 -22.57 26.75
N TRP A 9 9.89 -21.70 27.02
CA TRP A 9 9.71 -20.23 27.00
C TRP A 9 9.92 -19.61 25.61
N HIS A 10 10.27 -20.40 24.59
CA HIS A 10 10.56 -19.84 23.29
C HIS A 10 9.30 -19.28 22.62
N VAL A 11 9.25 -17.96 22.44
CA VAL A 11 8.08 -17.22 21.92
C VAL A 11 7.58 -17.72 20.55
N ARG A 12 8.46 -18.30 19.73
CA ARG A 12 8.12 -18.74 18.36
C ARG A 12 7.61 -20.20 18.28
N THR A 13 7.55 -20.93 19.39
CA THR A 13 6.95 -22.26 19.36
C THR A 13 5.45 -22.16 19.13
N LYS A 14 4.89 -23.13 18.40
CA LYS A 14 3.46 -23.15 18.04
C LYS A 14 2.57 -23.02 19.28
N ASP A 15 2.93 -23.69 20.36
CA ASP A 15 2.17 -23.70 21.63
C ASP A 15 2.13 -22.32 22.29
N ASN A 16 3.25 -21.59 22.30
CA ASN A 16 3.31 -20.27 22.90
C ASN A 16 2.57 -19.24 22.06
N ILE A 17 2.70 -19.32 20.74
CA ILE A 17 1.92 -18.45 19.84
C ILE A 17 0.41 -18.74 20.01
N ALA A 18 0.01 -20.00 20.16
CA ALA A 18 -1.40 -20.36 20.40
C ALA A 18 -1.93 -19.85 21.74
N ARG A 19 -1.09 -19.81 22.79
CA ARG A 19 -1.44 -19.18 24.08
C ARG A 19 -1.65 -17.68 23.93
N VAL A 20 -0.70 -16.98 23.32
CA VAL A 20 -0.82 -15.53 23.05
C VAL A 20 -2.08 -15.23 22.26
N ARG A 21 -2.40 -16.01 21.21
CA ARG A 21 -3.64 -15.81 20.46
C ARG A 21 -4.91 -16.03 21.27
N ARG A 22 -4.91 -17.00 22.20
CA ARG A 22 -6.06 -17.22 23.09
C ARG A 22 -6.23 -16.04 24.04
N ASP A 23 -5.14 -15.56 24.62
CA ASP A 23 -5.16 -14.43 25.56
C ASP A 23 -5.57 -13.14 24.84
N GLU A 24 -5.07 -12.90 23.62
CA GLU A 24 -5.49 -11.80 22.74
C GLU A 24 -6.97 -11.90 22.36
N ALA A 25 -7.46 -13.10 22.04
CA ALA A 25 -8.86 -13.33 21.72
C ALA A 25 -9.77 -13.09 22.94
N GLN A 26 -9.38 -13.57 24.13
CA GLN A 26 -10.10 -13.33 25.37
C GLN A 26 -10.14 -11.84 25.71
N ALA A 27 -9.02 -11.13 25.62
CA ALA A 27 -8.97 -9.68 25.80
C ALA A 27 -9.90 -8.95 24.81
N ALA A 28 -9.91 -9.37 23.53
CA ALA A 28 -10.79 -8.79 22.53
C ALA A 28 -12.29 -9.06 22.81
N GLU A 29 -12.64 -10.23 23.33
CA GLU A 29 -14.02 -10.55 23.75
C GLU A 29 -14.46 -9.74 24.97
N GLU A 30 -13.60 -9.59 25.97
CA GLU A 30 -13.87 -8.77 27.16
C GLU A 30 -14.05 -7.30 26.79
N GLU A 31 -13.21 -6.74 25.93
CA GLU A 31 -13.37 -5.37 25.42
C GLU A 31 -14.70 -5.19 24.67
N LYS A 32 -15.11 -6.19 23.87
CA LYS A 32 -16.41 -6.16 23.19
C LYS A 32 -17.55 -6.16 24.21
N LYS A 33 -17.52 -7.05 25.21
CA LYS A 33 -18.54 -7.11 26.27
C LYS A 33 -18.65 -5.79 27.03
N LEU A 34 -17.52 -5.17 27.37
CA LEU A 34 -17.48 -3.86 28.02
C LEU A 34 -18.09 -2.77 27.13
N LYS A 35 -17.73 -2.73 25.84
CA LYS A 35 -18.31 -1.79 24.87
C LYS A 35 -19.82 -1.95 24.75
N MET A 36 -20.30 -3.20 24.64
CA MET A 36 -21.74 -3.48 24.59
C MET A 36 -22.45 -2.99 25.87
N ARG A 37 -21.86 -3.21 27.04
CA ARG A 37 -22.41 -2.73 28.32
C ARG A 37 -22.44 -1.20 28.41
N ILE A 38 -21.38 -0.54 27.96
CA ILE A 38 -21.31 0.94 27.90
C ILE A 38 -22.40 1.47 26.97
N GLN A 39 -22.55 0.89 25.78
CA GLN A 39 -23.58 1.29 24.82
C GLN A 39 -24.99 1.11 25.38
N LEU A 40 -25.26 -0.01 26.05
CA LEU A 40 -26.54 -0.25 26.68
C LEU A 40 -26.82 0.78 27.78
N ALA A 41 -25.85 1.06 28.65
CA ALA A 41 -25.98 2.09 29.68
C ALA A 41 -26.20 3.49 29.07
N GLU A 42 -25.54 3.82 27.97
CA GLU A 42 -25.74 5.08 27.25
C GLU A 42 -27.17 5.16 26.65
N GLN A 43 -27.68 4.06 26.11
CA GLN A 43 -29.06 3.98 25.62
C GLN A 43 -30.07 4.16 26.75
N GLU A 44 -29.89 3.46 27.87
CA GLU A 44 -30.76 3.55 29.04
C GLU A 44 -30.78 4.96 29.64
N THR A 45 -29.61 5.59 29.80
CA THR A 45 -29.49 6.96 30.33
C THR A 45 -30.18 7.97 29.42
N LYS A 46 -29.98 7.85 28.10
CA LYS A 46 -30.66 8.71 27.11
C LYS A 46 -32.17 8.53 27.15
N LEU A 47 -32.64 7.29 27.25
CA LEU A 47 -34.06 6.97 27.34
C LEU A 47 -34.67 7.52 28.64
N ALA A 48 -34.00 7.35 29.77
CA ALA A 48 -34.42 7.91 31.06
C ALA A 48 -34.51 9.45 31.00
N LEU A 49 -33.53 10.11 30.40
CA LEU A 49 -33.55 11.56 30.19
C LEU A 49 -34.77 11.99 29.35
N LEU A 50 -35.03 11.31 28.23
CA LEU A 50 -36.18 11.60 27.38
C LEU A 50 -37.51 11.36 28.09
N ARG A 51 -37.64 10.27 28.85
CA ARG A 51 -38.82 9.96 29.67
C ARG A 51 -39.05 11.02 30.75
N ASN A 52 -38.00 11.48 31.41
CA ASN A 52 -38.13 12.53 32.43
C ASN A 52 -38.52 13.87 31.79
N LYS A 53 -37.95 14.21 30.63
CA LYS A 53 -38.31 15.41 29.87
C LYS A 53 -39.75 15.38 29.37
N SER A 54 -40.25 14.23 28.93
CA SER A 54 -41.65 14.09 28.53
C SER A 54 -42.58 14.22 29.74
N LYS A 55 -42.25 13.59 30.87
CA LYS A 55 -43.03 13.73 32.12
C LYS A 55 -43.14 15.17 32.56
N GLN A 56 -42.04 15.92 32.59
CA GLN A 56 -42.05 17.36 32.90
C GLN A 56 -43.02 18.14 32.01
N ARG A 57 -43.04 17.87 30.69
CA ARG A 57 -43.99 18.53 29.77
C ARG A 57 -45.45 18.17 30.02
N TYR A 58 -45.73 16.95 30.45
CA TYR A 58 -47.09 16.49 30.74
C TYR A 58 -47.58 16.98 32.11
N ASP A 59 -46.72 17.02 33.12
CA ASP A 59 -47.08 17.51 34.46
C ASP A 59 -47.34 19.03 34.48
N ASP A 60 -46.69 19.79 33.59
CA ASP A 60 -46.93 21.24 33.42
C ASP A 60 -48.20 21.57 32.59
N SER A 61 -48.90 20.56 32.05
CA SER A 61 -50.14 20.75 31.28
C SER A 61 -51.35 20.78 32.22
N ALA A 62 -52.01 21.94 32.33
CA ALA A 62 -53.16 22.17 33.23
C ALA A 62 -54.42 21.34 32.91
N ASP A 63 -54.39 20.55 31.83
CA ASP A 63 -55.51 19.74 31.34
C ASP A 63 -55.31 18.25 31.71
N ARG A 64 -55.10 17.97 33.00
CA ARG A 64 -54.89 16.61 33.52
C ARG A 64 -56.25 15.92 33.77
N PRO A 65 -56.67 14.93 32.98
CA PRO A 65 -57.85 14.13 33.29
C PRO A 65 -57.60 13.34 34.58
N LYS A 66 -58.56 13.36 35.52
CA LYS A 66 -58.51 12.58 36.76
C LYS A 66 -58.55 11.08 36.42
N GLU A 67 -57.61 10.33 36.97
CA GLU A 67 -57.49 8.88 36.77
C GLU A 67 -58.74 8.14 37.25
N THR A 68 -59.63 7.80 36.33
CA THR A 68 -60.66 6.78 36.53
C THR A 68 -60.01 5.41 36.26
N LYS A 69 -59.94 4.58 37.30
CA LYS A 69 -59.51 3.18 37.20
C LYS A 69 -60.40 2.46 36.18
N SER A 70 -59.84 2.12 35.02
CA SER A 70 -60.49 1.28 34.02
C SER A 70 -59.93 -0.13 34.08
N GLU A 71 -60.85 -1.08 33.94
CA GLU A 71 -60.73 -2.53 33.88
C GLU A 71 -59.56 -3.00 33.00
N GLU A 72 -59.10 -4.23 33.24
CA GLU A 72 -57.91 -4.90 32.71
C GLU A 72 -57.79 -4.85 31.18
N LEU A 73 -57.42 -3.69 30.65
CA LEU A 73 -57.00 -3.51 29.28
C LEU A 73 -55.59 -4.11 29.20
N THR A 74 -55.51 -5.32 28.68
CA THR A 74 -54.24 -5.94 28.31
C THR A 74 -53.49 -4.97 27.38
N HIS A 75 -52.21 -4.76 27.65
CA HIS A 75 -51.39 -3.87 26.84
C HIS A 75 -51.35 -4.41 25.41
N VAL A 76 -51.93 -3.67 24.46
CA VAL A 76 -51.83 -4.00 23.04
C VAL A 76 -50.39 -3.76 22.60
N ASN A 77 -49.57 -4.81 22.64
CA ASN A 77 -48.22 -4.78 22.11
C ASN A 77 -48.29 -4.77 20.59
N PHE A 78 -48.27 -3.57 19.98
CA PHE A 78 -48.18 -3.40 18.53
C PHE A 78 -46.97 -4.09 17.88
N PHE A 79 -45.97 -4.47 18.68
CA PHE A 79 -44.75 -5.16 18.26
C PHE A 79 -44.70 -6.64 18.64
N GLN A 80 -45.74 -7.18 19.28
CA GLN A 80 -45.78 -8.61 19.65
C GLN A 80 -45.66 -9.49 18.41
N ASP A 81 -46.40 -9.18 17.35
CA ASP A 81 -46.30 -9.87 16.06
C ASP A 81 -44.90 -9.76 15.41
N LEU A 82 -44.13 -8.71 15.73
CA LEU A 82 -42.77 -8.51 15.25
C LEU A 82 -41.74 -9.31 16.05
N GLU A 83 -41.87 -9.35 17.38
CA GLU A 83 -41.01 -10.14 18.28
C GLU A 83 -41.27 -11.64 18.14
N ASP A 84 -42.54 -12.03 17.93
CA ASP A 84 -42.96 -13.40 17.64
C ASP A 84 -42.64 -13.83 16.20
N GLY A 85 -42.06 -12.94 15.38
CA GLY A 85 -41.62 -13.23 14.01
C GLY A 85 -42.76 -13.36 12.99
N ASN A 86 -43.99 -13.05 13.39
CA ASN A 86 -45.21 -13.05 12.60
C ASN A 86 -45.34 -11.83 11.66
N VAL A 87 -44.22 -11.33 11.13
CA VAL A 87 -44.24 -10.27 10.11
C VAL A 87 -44.57 -10.91 8.77
N ALA A 88 -45.70 -10.55 8.17
CA ALA A 88 -46.10 -10.96 6.82
C ALA A 88 -45.08 -10.60 5.72
N HIS A 89 -44.07 -9.78 6.05
CA HIS A 89 -42.93 -9.42 5.20
C HIS A 89 -41.57 -9.79 5.84
N THR A 90 -41.45 -11.01 6.38
CA THR A 90 -40.15 -11.67 6.67
C THR A 90 -39.47 -12.26 5.43
N GLY A 91 -39.88 -11.83 4.22
CA GLY A 91 -39.18 -12.21 3.00
C GLY A 91 -37.82 -11.52 2.97
N VAL A 92 -36.77 -12.20 3.45
CA VAL A 92 -35.39 -11.76 3.24
C VAL A 92 -35.21 -11.54 1.74
N ASN A 93 -34.66 -10.38 1.37
CA ASN A 93 -34.42 -10.11 -0.05
C ASN A 93 -33.50 -11.21 -0.59
N LYS A 94 -34.03 -12.04 -1.50
CA LYS A 94 -33.30 -13.17 -2.10
C LYS A 94 -32.01 -12.69 -2.77
N GLU A 95 -32.02 -11.49 -3.34
CA GLU A 95 -30.85 -10.87 -3.96
C GLU A 95 -29.75 -10.60 -2.94
N HIS A 96 -30.10 -10.19 -1.72
CA HIS A 96 -29.13 -9.87 -0.67
C HIS A 96 -28.51 -11.13 -0.05
N GLU A 97 -29.23 -12.25 0.02
CA GLU A 97 -28.63 -13.53 0.41
C GLU A 97 -27.69 -14.08 -0.67
N GLN A 98 -28.06 -13.90 -1.94
CA GLN A 98 -27.22 -14.25 -3.08
C GLN A 98 -25.95 -13.40 -3.10
N GLU A 99 -26.06 -12.08 -2.95
CA GLU A 99 -24.91 -11.17 -2.87
C GLU A 99 -23.97 -11.56 -1.74
N LYS A 100 -24.49 -11.83 -0.53
CA LYS A 100 -23.67 -12.32 0.60
C LYS A 100 -23.01 -13.66 0.32
N LYS A 101 -23.65 -14.54 -0.44
CA LYS A 101 -23.08 -15.84 -0.82
C LYS A 101 -21.98 -15.66 -1.86
N GLU A 102 -22.20 -14.84 -2.86
CA GLU A 102 -21.22 -14.48 -3.89
C GLU A 102 -20.01 -13.76 -3.28
N GLU A 103 -20.21 -12.86 -2.32
CA GLU A 103 -19.11 -12.21 -1.59
C GLU A 103 -18.25 -13.21 -0.81
N LYS A 104 -18.89 -14.20 -0.17
CA LYS A 104 -18.18 -15.29 0.52
C LYS A 104 -17.42 -16.17 -0.47
N GLU A 105 -18.06 -16.60 -1.55
CA GLU A 105 -17.42 -17.43 -2.60
C GLU A 105 -16.29 -16.67 -3.28
N ALA A 106 -16.43 -15.36 -3.53
CA ALA A 106 -15.39 -14.51 -4.08
C ALA A 106 -14.22 -14.34 -3.11
N TYR A 107 -14.49 -14.17 -1.81
CA TYR A 107 -13.45 -14.12 -0.78
C TYR A 107 -12.73 -15.47 -0.66
N GLU A 108 -13.47 -16.57 -0.59
CA GLU A 108 -12.93 -17.92 -0.52
C GLU A 108 -12.12 -18.27 -1.78
N LYS A 109 -12.59 -17.87 -2.96
CA LYS A 109 -11.86 -17.99 -4.22
C LYS A 109 -10.60 -17.14 -4.25
N LYS A 110 -10.65 -15.91 -3.71
CA LYS A 110 -9.51 -15.00 -3.62
C LYS A 110 -8.45 -15.48 -2.62
N VAL A 111 -8.86 -16.08 -1.52
CA VAL A 111 -7.96 -16.66 -0.50
C VAL A 111 -7.46 -18.05 -0.92
N GLY A 112 -8.18 -18.74 -1.81
CA GLY A 112 -7.88 -20.09 -2.26
C GLY A 112 -8.51 -21.19 -1.40
N TYR A 113 -9.52 -20.87 -0.59
CA TYR A 113 -10.34 -21.86 0.11
C TYR A 113 -11.32 -22.56 -0.82
N LEU A 114 -11.88 -21.84 -1.80
CA LEU A 114 -12.81 -22.37 -2.79
C LEU A 114 -12.15 -22.33 -4.17
N THR A 115 -11.76 -23.50 -4.69
CA THR A 115 -11.20 -23.64 -6.04
C THR A 115 -12.13 -24.55 -6.84
N TYR A 116 -12.76 -24.03 -7.88
CA TYR A 116 -13.59 -24.86 -8.75
C TYR A 116 -12.68 -25.61 -9.71
N LEU A 117 -12.86 -26.93 -9.75
CA LEU A 117 -12.17 -27.80 -10.67
C LEU A 117 -12.50 -27.37 -12.12
N GLY A 118 -11.46 -27.10 -12.91
CA GLY A 118 -11.63 -26.72 -14.31
C GLY A 118 -11.57 -25.22 -14.63
N GLN A 119 -11.37 -24.34 -13.64
CA GLN A 119 -11.26 -22.88 -13.90
C GLN A 119 -9.99 -22.49 -14.67
N ASP A 120 -8.89 -23.22 -14.49
CA ASP A 120 -7.60 -22.95 -15.11
C ASP A 120 -7.29 -23.90 -16.29
N THR A 121 -8.30 -24.56 -16.87
CA THR A 121 -8.05 -25.39 -18.05
C THR A 121 -7.72 -24.52 -19.26
N ASP A 122 -6.89 -25.06 -20.15
CA ASP A 122 -6.46 -24.39 -21.39
C ASP A 122 -7.66 -23.98 -22.27
N GLU A 123 -8.76 -24.73 -22.20
CA GLU A 123 -10.00 -24.49 -22.93
C GLU A 123 -10.79 -23.30 -22.36
N ALA A 124 -10.87 -23.17 -21.03
CA ALA A 124 -11.59 -22.09 -20.36
C ALA A 124 -10.83 -20.76 -20.43
N THR A 125 -9.50 -20.81 -20.33
CA THR A 125 -8.64 -19.62 -20.36
C THR A 125 -8.21 -19.23 -21.79
N GLY A 126 -8.38 -20.12 -22.76
CA GLY A 126 -7.88 -19.97 -24.14
C GLY A 126 -6.35 -19.90 -24.21
N ASN A 127 -5.64 -20.12 -23.11
CA ASN A 127 -4.21 -19.95 -23.03
C ASN A 127 -3.53 -21.32 -23.13
N VAL A 128 -2.96 -21.59 -24.29
CA VAL A 128 -2.24 -22.85 -24.53
C VAL A 128 -0.96 -22.88 -23.68
N GLN A 129 -0.82 -23.91 -22.84
CA GLN A 129 0.35 -24.08 -21.98
C GLN A 129 1.65 -24.14 -22.80
N TRP A 130 2.76 -23.76 -22.17
CA TRP A 130 4.06 -23.68 -22.83
C TRP A 130 4.53 -25.03 -23.43
N TYR A 131 4.10 -26.17 -22.86
CA TYR A 131 4.42 -27.50 -23.36
C TYR A 131 3.58 -27.91 -24.59
N ASN A 132 2.40 -27.31 -24.76
CA ASN A 132 1.54 -27.50 -25.94
C ASN A 132 1.96 -26.56 -27.10
N LYS A 133 2.73 -25.49 -26.82
CA LYS A 133 3.30 -24.58 -27.82
C LYS A 133 4.64 -25.11 -28.35
N LYS A 134 4.77 -25.28 -29.66
CA LYS A 134 6.07 -25.64 -30.28
C LYS A 134 7.12 -24.54 -30.02
N PRO A 135 8.38 -24.88 -29.67
CA PRO A 135 9.43 -23.89 -29.46
C PRO A 135 9.70 -23.07 -30.73
N LYS A 136 9.68 -21.74 -30.62
CA LYS A 136 9.98 -20.79 -31.72
C LYS A 136 11.39 -20.95 -32.31
N ARG A 137 12.28 -21.70 -31.66
CA ARG A 137 13.64 -21.98 -32.16
C ARG A 137 13.61 -22.71 -33.50
N LEU A 138 12.62 -23.57 -33.75
CA LEU A 138 12.49 -24.23 -35.06
C LEU A 138 12.12 -23.25 -36.19
N ASP A 139 11.48 -22.13 -35.88
CA ASP A 139 11.12 -21.12 -36.89
C ASP A 139 12.32 -20.25 -37.29
N MET A 140 13.28 -20.07 -36.39
CA MET A 140 14.52 -19.33 -36.66
C MET A 140 15.46 -20.02 -37.66
N CYS A 141 15.30 -21.34 -37.86
CA CYS A 141 16.06 -22.12 -38.84
C CYS A 141 15.47 -22.07 -40.26
N LYS A 142 14.28 -21.48 -40.45
CA LYS A 142 13.64 -21.36 -41.78
C LYS A 142 14.17 -20.18 -42.59
N THR A 143 14.82 -19.23 -41.93
CA THR A 143 15.51 -18.14 -42.60
C THR A 143 16.98 -18.50 -42.71
N ASP A 144 17.48 -18.77 -43.91
CA ASP A 144 18.90 -19.04 -44.21
C ASP A 144 19.82 -17.81 -43.98
N LYS A 145 19.34 -16.81 -43.24
CA LYS A 145 20.08 -15.58 -42.92
C LYS A 145 20.93 -15.84 -41.70
N GLU A 146 22.24 -15.91 -41.91
CA GLU A 146 23.20 -16.11 -40.84
C GLU A 146 23.10 -14.99 -39.79
N ILE A 147 22.88 -15.39 -38.53
CA ILE A 147 22.76 -14.46 -37.41
C ILE A 147 24.18 -14.01 -36.98
N GLU A 148 24.32 -12.72 -36.68
CA GLU A 148 25.53 -12.11 -36.08
C GLU A 148 26.83 -12.26 -36.88
N THR A 149 26.76 -12.15 -38.21
CA THR A 149 27.95 -12.19 -39.10
C THR A 149 29.07 -11.24 -38.68
N LYS A 150 28.74 -10.04 -38.17
CA LYS A 150 29.72 -9.06 -37.66
C LYS A 150 30.46 -9.51 -36.40
N VAL A 151 29.78 -10.23 -35.50
CA VAL A 151 30.40 -10.75 -34.26
C VAL A 151 31.30 -11.93 -34.58
N LYS A 152 30.82 -12.82 -35.46
CA LYS A 152 31.59 -13.96 -35.97
C LYS A 152 32.86 -13.51 -36.68
N THR A 153 32.76 -12.53 -37.58
CA THR A 153 33.94 -11.98 -38.28
C THR A 153 34.90 -11.23 -37.35
N PHE A 154 34.39 -10.57 -36.30
CA PHE A 154 35.25 -9.90 -35.32
C PHE A 154 36.02 -10.89 -34.43
N ASN A 155 35.39 -12.00 -34.07
CA ASN A 155 35.96 -13.03 -33.19
C ASN A 155 36.71 -14.13 -33.95
N ASP A 156 36.80 -14.06 -35.27
CA ASP A 156 37.52 -15.03 -36.09
C ASP A 156 39.05 -14.77 -36.01
N PRO A 157 39.84 -15.70 -35.45
CA PRO A 157 41.29 -15.56 -35.36
C PRO A 157 41.96 -15.47 -36.74
N LEU A 158 41.38 -16.05 -37.79
CA LEU A 158 41.94 -15.98 -39.14
C LEU A 158 41.86 -14.57 -39.72
N ILE A 159 40.78 -13.83 -39.42
CA ILE A 159 40.63 -12.44 -39.84
C ILE A 159 41.66 -11.55 -39.12
N VAL A 160 41.93 -11.84 -37.85
CA VAL A 160 42.96 -11.15 -37.07
C VAL A 160 44.36 -11.45 -37.63
N MET A 161 44.67 -12.72 -37.89
CA MET A 161 45.96 -13.14 -38.46
C MET A 161 46.20 -12.55 -39.85
N LYS A 162 45.16 -12.53 -40.70
CA LYS A 162 45.25 -11.98 -42.06
C LYS A 162 45.66 -10.50 -42.06
N LYS A 163 45.17 -9.70 -41.11
CA LYS A 163 45.57 -8.29 -40.95
C LYS A 163 47.06 -8.14 -40.66
N TYR A 164 47.62 -8.99 -39.81
CA TYR A 164 49.05 -8.93 -39.46
C TYR A 164 49.94 -9.33 -40.65
N VAL A 165 49.55 -10.38 -41.39
CA VAL A 165 50.27 -10.81 -42.60
C VAL A 165 50.23 -9.71 -43.68
N GLU A 166 49.08 -9.07 -43.88
CA GLU A 166 48.94 -7.96 -44.84
C GLU A 166 49.76 -6.72 -44.44
N THR A 167 49.92 -6.44 -43.15
CA THR A 167 50.75 -5.32 -42.67
C THR A 167 52.25 -5.59 -42.80
N ASP A 168 52.68 -6.83 -42.60
CA ASP A 168 54.09 -7.20 -42.74
C ASP A 168 54.54 -7.18 -44.20
N GLN A 169 53.66 -7.56 -45.14
CA GLN A 169 53.93 -7.45 -46.57
C GLN A 169 54.05 -5.98 -47.03
N LYS A 170 53.17 -5.08 -46.56
CA LYS A 170 53.18 -3.64 -46.91
C LYS A 170 54.35 -2.85 -46.31
N ASN A 171 54.89 -3.29 -45.16
CA ASN A 171 56.08 -2.66 -44.57
C ASN A 171 57.39 -3.10 -45.25
N SER A 172 57.39 -4.19 -46.02
CA SER A 172 58.56 -4.60 -46.82
C SER A 172 58.75 -3.75 -48.08
N GLU A 173 57.67 -3.17 -48.63
CA GLU A 173 57.74 -2.32 -49.84
C GLU A 173 58.05 -0.85 -49.54
N LYS A 174 57.81 -0.37 -48.31
CA LYS A 174 58.02 1.05 -47.92
C LYS A 174 59.33 1.33 -47.18
N SER A 175 60.16 0.32 -46.91
CA SER A 175 61.39 0.47 -46.13
C SER A 175 62.65 0.90 -46.94
N LYS A 176 62.51 1.31 -48.21
CA LYS A 176 63.62 1.87 -49.00
C LYS A 176 63.66 3.40 -49.13
N ALA A 177 62.78 4.15 -48.45
CA ALA A 177 62.86 5.61 -48.46
C ALA A 177 62.63 6.24 -47.08
N SER A 178 63.58 7.09 -46.69
CA SER A 178 63.55 8.07 -45.59
C SER A 178 63.90 7.59 -44.18
N ILE A 179 65.21 7.50 -43.95
CA ILE A 179 65.84 7.90 -42.68
C ILE A 179 65.93 9.44 -42.67
N LYS A 180 65.36 10.12 -41.68
CA LYS A 180 65.91 11.38 -41.09
C LYS A 180 65.15 11.80 -39.82
N LYS A 181 65.86 11.63 -38.69
CA LYS A 181 65.97 12.40 -37.43
C LYS A 181 64.77 13.26 -36.95
N ASN A 182 64.41 13.09 -35.68
CA ASN A 182 64.80 14.05 -34.62
C ASN A 182 64.56 13.48 -33.21
N ASP A 183 65.53 13.77 -32.35
CA ASP A 183 65.56 13.62 -30.90
C ASP A 183 64.89 14.85 -30.28
N ASP A 184 63.90 14.69 -29.40
CA ASP A 184 63.83 15.45 -28.15
C ASP A 184 62.74 14.89 -27.22
N SER A 185 63.10 14.91 -25.94
CA SER A 185 62.37 14.68 -24.70
C SER A 185 60.83 14.76 -24.72
N LEU A 186 60.19 13.78 -24.05
CA LEU A 186 59.57 13.99 -22.73
C LEU A 186 58.76 12.75 -22.30
N LYS A 187 59.10 12.29 -21.10
CA LYS A 187 58.41 11.28 -20.27
C LYS A 187 56.88 11.40 -20.38
N LYS A 188 56.22 10.32 -20.85
CA LYS A 188 54.79 10.07 -20.56
C LYS A 188 54.58 8.65 -20.05
N LYS A 189 54.94 8.46 -18.77
CA LYS A 189 54.23 7.51 -17.91
C LYS A 189 52.76 7.93 -17.84
N HIS A 190 51.87 6.92 -17.77
CA HIS A 190 50.44 6.95 -17.47
C HIS A 190 49.44 6.89 -18.64
N LYS A 191 48.90 5.69 -18.87
CA LYS A 191 47.45 5.50 -19.13
C LYS A 191 46.88 4.17 -18.61
N LYS A 192 47.17 3.83 -17.35
CA LYS A 192 46.28 3.00 -16.50
C LYS A 192 45.53 3.92 -15.53
N LYS A 193 44.63 4.77 -16.02
CA LYS A 193 43.85 5.68 -15.15
C LYS A 193 42.45 6.03 -15.70
N HIS A 194 41.77 5.08 -16.33
CA HIS A 194 40.32 5.22 -16.59
C HIS A 194 39.44 4.26 -15.77
N LYS A 195 39.94 3.10 -15.34
CA LYS A 195 39.13 2.13 -14.56
C LYS A 195 38.99 2.44 -13.04
N LYS A 196 39.71 3.44 -12.51
CA LYS A 196 39.61 3.87 -11.09
C LYS A 196 38.66 5.06 -10.86
N LYS A 197 38.27 5.79 -11.91
CA LYS A 197 37.39 6.98 -11.79
C LYS A 197 35.91 6.58 -11.77
N GLU A 198 35.52 5.54 -12.52
CA GLU A 198 34.17 4.94 -12.43
C GLU A 198 33.91 4.32 -11.06
N LYS A 199 34.79 3.42 -10.58
CA LYS A 199 34.64 2.81 -9.23
C LYS A 199 34.59 3.83 -8.08
N LYS A 200 35.17 5.03 -8.25
CA LYS A 200 35.04 6.12 -7.25
C LYS A 200 33.72 6.88 -7.40
N LYS A 201 33.21 7.10 -8.62
CA LYS A 201 31.89 7.72 -8.84
C LYS A 201 30.75 6.81 -8.37
N GLU A 202 30.81 5.52 -8.64
CA GLU A 202 29.84 4.51 -8.16
C GLU A 202 29.78 4.49 -6.62
N LYS A 203 30.95 4.41 -5.95
CA LYS A 203 31.02 4.44 -4.48
C LYS A 203 30.54 5.74 -3.85
N VAL A 204 30.57 6.86 -4.58
CA VAL A 204 30.06 8.16 -4.08
C VAL A 204 28.53 8.21 -4.24
N ASN A 205 28.00 7.67 -5.34
CA ASN A 205 26.55 7.59 -5.56
C ASN A 205 25.88 6.66 -4.54
N ASP A 206 26.44 5.47 -4.30
CA ASP A 206 25.95 4.53 -3.27
C ASP A 206 25.91 5.15 -1.87
N LYS A 207 26.88 6.00 -1.54
CA LYS A 207 26.92 6.69 -0.24
C LYS A 207 25.84 7.76 -0.13
N ASN A 208 25.55 8.46 -1.22
CA ASN A 208 24.48 9.47 -1.25
C ASN A 208 23.11 8.81 -1.18
N GLU A 209 22.89 7.70 -1.89
CA GLU A 209 21.64 6.93 -1.80
C GLU A 209 21.42 6.38 -0.39
N LYS A 210 22.45 5.82 0.25
CA LYS A 210 22.37 5.37 1.66
C LYS A 210 22.06 6.51 2.63
N LYS A 211 22.61 7.70 2.39
CA LYS A 211 22.28 8.91 3.19
C LYS A 211 20.81 9.30 3.02
N LEU A 212 20.30 9.34 1.78
CA LEU A 212 18.90 9.65 1.49
C LEU A 212 17.95 8.61 2.09
N ILE A 213 18.30 7.32 2.04
CA ILE A 213 17.52 6.26 2.68
C ILE A 213 17.52 6.44 4.21
N LEU A 214 18.68 6.75 4.80
CA LEU A 214 18.79 6.98 6.25
C LEU A 214 17.99 8.21 6.70
N GLU A 215 17.98 9.28 5.89
CA GLU A 215 17.21 10.50 6.13
C GLU A 215 15.69 10.23 6.08
N LYS A 216 15.22 9.47 5.08
CA LYS A 216 13.83 8.99 5.04
C LYS A 216 13.45 8.14 6.25
N LEU A 217 14.38 7.30 6.75
CA LEU A 217 14.14 6.52 7.96
C LEU A 217 14.10 7.40 9.23
N ARG A 218 14.91 8.46 9.29
CA ARG A 218 14.87 9.46 10.37
C ARG A 218 13.57 10.24 10.36
N GLU A 219 13.10 10.68 9.19
CA GLU A 219 11.81 11.36 9.05
C GLU A 219 10.65 10.47 9.50
N LYS A 220 10.64 9.20 9.08
CA LYS A 220 9.64 8.22 9.52
C LYS A 220 9.67 8.02 11.04
N ARG A 221 10.86 7.94 11.64
CA ARG A 221 11.02 7.86 13.10
C ARG A 221 10.46 9.11 13.77
N LEU A 222 10.85 10.30 13.31
CA LEU A 222 10.43 11.58 13.88
C LEU A 222 8.91 11.80 13.75
N LYS A 223 8.29 11.26 12.69
CA LYS A 223 6.84 11.27 12.52
C LYS A 223 6.16 10.36 13.54
N ARG A 224 6.67 9.15 13.74
CA ARG A 224 6.16 8.21 14.75
C ARG A 224 6.33 8.78 16.17
N GLU A 225 7.49 9.31 16.51
CA GLU A 225 7.74 9.95 17.80
C GLU A 225 6.79 11.14 18.04
N ARG A 226 6.48 11.93 16.99
CA ARG A 226 5.48 13.01 17.08
C ARG A 226 4.07 12.48 17.31
N GLU A 227 3.67 11.43 16.61
CA GLU A 227 2.35 10.79 16.79
C GLU A 227 2.22 10.18 18.19
N GLU A 228 3.24 9.50 18.68
CA GLU A 228 3.29 8.93 20.03
C GLU A 228 3.30 10.02 21.11
N ARG A 229 4.09 11.09 20.92
CA ARG A 229 4.07 12.26 21.81
C ARG A 229 2.71 12.95 21.82
N PHE A 230 2.08 13.09 20.67
CA PHE A 230 0.74 13.66 20.56
C PHE A 230 -0.28 12.80 21.31
N ARG A 231 -0.25 11.47 21.11
CA ARG A 231 -1.10 10.52 21.81
C ARG A 231 -0.88 10.55 23.33
N ALA A 232 0.38 10.62 23.76
CA ALA A 232 0.73 10.76 25.18
C ALA A 232 0.24 12.08 25.76
N SER A 233 0.41 13.20 25.04
CA SER A 233 -0.09 14.51 25.48
C SER A 233 -1.61 14.56 25.57
N GLN A 234 -2.32 13.90 24.65
CA GLN A 234 -3.78 13.83 24.67
C GLN A 234 -4.28 13.01 25.86
N LEU A 235 -3.59 11.91 26.20
CA LEU A 235 -3.88 11.11 27.38
C LEU A 235 -3.65 11.91 28.67
N LEU A 236 -2.52 12.62 28.77
CA LEU A 236 -2.21 13.49 29.91
C LEU A 236 -3.21 14.65 30.04
N ALA A 237 -3.61 15.28 28.94
CA ALA A 237 -4.63 16.33 28.95
C ALA A 237 -5.97 15.81 29.48
N ARG A 238 -6.38 14.60 29.05
CA ARG A 238 -7.58 13.92 29.56
C ARG A 238 -7.47 13.60 31.05
N MET A 239 -6.30 13.17 31.54
CA MET A 239 -6.07 12.95 32.97
C MET A 239 -6.10 14.24 33.79
N ASN A 240 -5.61 15.34 33.23
CA ASN A 240 -5.59 16.65 33.88
C ASN A 240 -6.92 17.42 33.77
N GLY A 241 -7.97 16.80 33.22
CA GLY A 241 -9.31 17.41 33.12
C GLY A 241 -9.43 18.53 32.09
N VAL A 242 -8.41 18.73 31.24
CA VAL A 242 -8.46 19.71 30.15
C VAL A 242 -9.11 19.05 28.95
N VAL A 243 -10.27 19.57 28.52
CA VAL A 243 -10.98 19.08 27.33
C VAL A 243 -10.03 19.14 26.13
N PRO A 244 -9.75 18.01 25.46
CA PRO A 244 -8.86 18.00 24.31
C PRO A 244 -9.40 18.95 23.24
N VAL A 245 -8.60 19.94 22.84
CA VAL A 245 -8.92 20.78 21.68
C VAL A 245 -9.00 19.85 20.48
N GLU A 246 -10.22 19.60 20.00
CA GLU A 246 -10.46 18.88 18.75
C GLU A 246 -9.75 19.66 17.65
N VAL A 247 -8.67 19.10 17.12
CA VAL A 247 -7.98 19.67 15.96
C VAL A 247 -8.95 19.52 14.80
N SER A 248 -9.70 20.58 14.51
CA SER A 248 -10.59 20.67 13.36
C SER A 248 -9.84 20.19 12.13
N LYS A 249 -10.37 19.19 11.43
CA LYS A 249 -9.82 18.69 10.16
C LYS A 249 -9.50 19.91 9.27
N PRO A 250 -8.30 19.98 8.64
CA PRO A 250 -7.98 21.10 7.79
C PRO A 250 -9.04 21.19 6.69
N GLN A 251 -9.73 22.33 6.65
CA GLN A 251 -10.71 22.62 5.61
C GLN A 251 -10.05 22.42 4.23
N PRO A 252 -10.73 21.77 3.27
CA PRO A 252 -10.18 21.60 1.93
C PRO A 252 -9.88 22.99 1.36
N LYS A 253 -8.62 23.21 0.97
CA LYS A 253 -8.23 24.46 0.31
C LYS A 253 -9.08 24.58 -0.97
N PRO A 254 -9.74 25.72 -1.20
CA PRO A 254 -10.56 25.89 -2.39
C PRO A 254 -9.67 25.72 -3.63
N THR A 255 -10.08 24.83 -4.54
CA THR A 255 -9.43 24.64 -5.83
C THR A 255 -9.74 25.86 -6.69
N ILE A 256 -8.79 26.79 -6.78
CA ILE A 256 -8.94 28.01 -7.58
C ILE A 256 -8.85 27.61 -9.06
N VAL A 257 -9.97 27.63 -9.77
CA VAL A 257 -10.01 27.39 -11.23
C VAL A 257 -9.53 28.66 -11.94
N GLN A 258 -8.48 28.54 -12.73
CA GLN A 258 -7.95 29.64 -13.53
C GLN A 258 -8.95 30.01 -14.64
N LYS A 259 -9.30 31.30 -14.76
CA LYS A 259 -10.25 31.79 -15.80
C LYS A 259 -9.64 31.83 -17.20
N TYR A 260 -8.32 31.92 -17.31
CA TYR A 260 -7.60 32.07 -18.58
C TYR A 260 -6.48 31.04 -18.71
N ASN A 261 -6.24 30.56 -19.93
CA ASN A 261 -5.15 29.64 -20.23
C ASN A 261 -3.79 30.35 -20.02
N SER A 262 -2.94 29.74 -19.19
CA SER A 262 -1.60 30.24 -18.83
C SER A 262 -0.66 30.52 -20.01
N GLN A 263 -0.89 29.91 -21.18
CA GLN A 263 -0.05 30.13 -22.37
C GLN A 263 -0.35 31.47 -23.07
N PHE A 264 -1.58 31.96 -22.99
CA PHE A 264 -2.02 33.12 -23.77
C PHE A 264 -2.11 34.39 -22.94
N ASN A 265 -2.31 34.28 -21.62
CA ASN A 265 -2.33 35.46 -20.76
C ASN A 265 -1.77 35.16 -19.35
N PRO A 266 -0.42 35.06 -19.23
CA PRO A 266 0.23 34.57 -18.02
C PRO A 266 0.10 35.53 -16.83
N TYR A 267 -0.05 36.83 -17.08
CA TYR A 267 -0.22 37.84 -16.04
C TYR A 267 -1.58 37.71 -15.37
N LEU A 268 -2.65 37.54 -16.15
CA LEU A 268 -4.02 37.35 -15.64
C LEU A 268 -4.23 35.97 -15.00
N ALA A 269 -3.60 34.92 -15.54
CA ALA A 269 -3.67 33.57 -14.97
C ALA A 269 -3.04 33.47 -13.57
N LYS A 270 -2.20 34.44 -13.18
CA LYS A 270 -1.47 34.48 -11.90
C LYS A 270 -2.10 35.41 -10.83
N GLN A 271 -3.20 36.11 -11.11
CA GLN A 271 -3.72 37.15 -10.21
C GLN A 271 -4.47 36.66 -8.95
N ASN A 272 -4.63 35.35 -8.74
CA ASN A 272 -5.45 34.81 -7.64
C ASN A 272 -4.63 34.34 -6.42
N TYR A 273 -3.58 35.06 -6.03
CA TYR A 273 -2.94 34.85 -4.73
C TYR A 273 -3.71 35.63 -3.66
N PRO A 274 -4.01 35.06 -2.48
CA PRO A 274 -4.58 35.83 -1.40
C PRO A 274 -3.60 36.94 -1.02
N THR A 275 -4.01 38.20 -1.17
CA THR A 275 -3.28 39.34 -0.61
C THR A 275 -3.27 39.17 0.90
N THR A 276 -2.11 38.86 1.47
CA THR A 276 -1.91 38.96 2.90
C THR A 276 -2.05 40.42 3.26
N ASN A 277 -3.20 40.82 3.82
CA ASN A 277 -3.39 42.14 4.40
C ASN A 277 -2.42 42.25 5.58
N LEU A 278 -1.33 42.99 5.38
CA LEU A 278 -0.46 43.47 6.45
C LEU A 278 -1.19 44.64 7.12
N ASN A 279 -1.72 44.39 8.31
CA ASN A 279 -1.95 45.42 9.32
C ASN A 279 -0.77 45.42 10.28
#